data_AF-A0A1J5SHS8-F1
#
_entry.id   AF-A0A1J5SHS8-F1
#
_cell.length_a   1.000
_cell.length_b   1.000
_cell.length_c   1.000
_cell.angle_alpha   90.00
_cell.angle_beta   90.00
_cell.angle_gamma   90.00
#
_symmetry.space_group_name_H-M   'P 1'
#
loop_
_entity.id
_entity.type
_entity.pdbx_description
1 polymer ?
#
loop_
_entity_poly.entity_id
_entity_poly.type
_entity_poly.pdbx_seq_one_letter_code
_entity_poly.pdbx_strand_id
1 'polypeptide(L)'
;MCRAWRRPDIMPTWISRAALAWLLLLLPALPAAAKVITRLPTADKVVALTFDACESRTPAFLDHGISDFLVAHQIPFTIFVSGRFARHNGAALAALGKLDFVELENHSMNHFNHMERLPDQAIRQELAEADAALFQASGRHSRYFRFPAGNYDARSLAVVEQAGYKVVHWSFASGDPGRSVTPAHLTEWVLLKTRPGDILIFHINGRGWSTARALPGIVAALQRRGYRFTRLDRMLP
;
A
#
# COMPACT_ATOMS: atom_id res chain seq x y z
N MET A 1 -87.75 -31.78 25.49
CA MET A 1 -86.63 -31.07 26.18
C MET A 1 -85.33 -31.39 25.46
N CYS A 2 -84.57 -30.33 25.17
CA CYS A 2 -83.17 -30.23 24.74
C CYS A 2 -82.55 -31.12 23.64
N ARG A 3 -82.32 -30.42 22.52
CA ARG A 3 -81.30 -30.53 21.46
C ARG A 3 -79.94 -31.12 21.86
N ALA A 4 -79.45 -31.99 20.96
CA ALA A 4 -78.19 -31.94 20.19
C ALA A 4 -76.87 -31.56 20.89
N TRP A 5 -75.79 -32.30 20.62
CA TRP A 5 -74.85 -32.03 19.52
C TRP A 5 -73.78 -33.15 19.49
N ARG A 6 -73.68 -33.86 18.36
CA ARG A 6 -72.63 -34.83 18.07
C ARG A 6 -71.35 -34.08 17.67
N ARG A 7 -70.20 -34.53 18.19
CA ARG A 7 -68.89 -33.99 17.84
C ARG A 7 -68.54 -34.41 16.40
N PRO A 8 -67.93 -33.52 15.59
CA PRO A 8 -67.49 -33.87 14.24
C PRO A 8 -66.12 -34.59 14.27
N ASP A 9 -65.99 -35.55 13.37
CA ASP A 9 -64.77 -36.24 13.01
C ASP A 9 -63.74 -35.27 12.41
N ILE A 10 -62.50 -35.30 12.91
CA ILE A 10 -61.37 -34.58 12.34
C ILE A 10 -60.51 -35.58 11.57
N MET A 11 -60.55 -35.50 10.25
CA MET A 11 -59.63 -36.16 9.32
C MET A 11 -58.43 -35.25 8.96
N PRO A 12 -57.35 -35.81 8.39
CA PRO A 12 -55.97 -35.44 8.69
C PRO A 12 -55.40 -34.38 7.75
N THR A 13 -54.45 -33.59 8.22
CA THR A 13 -53.61 -32.75 7.37
C THR A 13 -52.12 -33.07 7.60
N TRP A 14 -51.60 -33.87 6.68
CA TRP A 14 -50.17 -34.01 6.43
C TRP A 14 -49.67 -32.68 5.86
N ILE A 15 -49.09 -31.82 6.71
CA ILE A 15 -48.30 -30.69 6.24
C ILE A 15 -46.85 -31.12 6.25
N SER A 16 -46.33 -31.39 5.05
CA SER A 16 -44.95 -31.75 4.76
C SER A 16 -43.97 -30.78 5.41
N ARG A 17 -43.04 -31.30 6.22
CA ARG A 17 -41.94 -30.57 6.90
C ARG A 17 -40.83 -30.04 5.96
N ALA A 18 -41.14 -29.70 4.71
CA ALA A 18 -40.10 -29.45 3.71
C ALA A 18 -40.38 -28.22 2.85
N ALA A 19 -40.32 -27.01 3.42
CA ALA A 19 -40.29 -25.80 2.59
C ALA A 19 -39.86 -24.52 3.35
N LEU A 20 -38.86 -24.53 4.23
CA LEU A 20 -38.38 -23.27 4.84
C LEU A 20 -36.94 -23.36 5.36
N ALA A 21 -36.00 -23.76 4.50
CA ALA A 21 -34.57 -23.70 4.84
C ALA A 21 -33.62 -23.48 3.65
N TRP A 22 -34.11 -22.99 2.51
CA TRP A 22 -33.30 -22.85 1.29
C TRP A 22 -33.31 -21.44 0.68
N LEU A 23 -33.48 -20.39 1.49
CA LEU A 23 -33.48 -19.02 0.98
C LEU A 23 -32.69 -18.03 1.85
N LEU A 24 -31.50 -18.41 2.31
CA LEU A 24 -30.64 -17.54 3.14
C LEU A 24 -29.15 -17.52 2.75
N LEU A 25 -28.76 -18.02 1.58
CA LEU A 25 -27.35 -18.09 1.17
C LEU A 25 -27.02 -17.43 -0.18
N LEU A 26 -27.69 -16.33 -0.51
CA LEU A 26 -27.29 -15.45 -1.62
C LEU A 26 -27.40 -13.97 -1.22
N LEU A 27 -26.95 -13.61 -0.03
CA LEU A 27 -26.51 -12.23 0.18
C LEU A 27 -25.19 -12.09 -0.59
N PRO A 28 -25.13 -11.31 -1.69
CA PRO A 28 -23.83 -10.98 -2.26
C PRO A 28 -23.03 -10.35 -1.12
N ALA A 29 -21.86 -10.91 -0.83
CA ALA A 29 -20.93 -10.28 0.09
C ALA A 29 -20.76 -8.83 -0.41
N LEU A 30 -21.22 -7.86 0.38
CA LEU A 30 -20.98 -6.47 0.06
C LEU A 30 -19.47 -6.34 -0.12
N PRO A 31 -18.98 -5.85 -1.27
CA PRO A 31 -17.55 -5.69 -1.46
C PRO A 31 -17.05 -4.86 -0.28
N ALA A 32 -16.03 -5.38 0.42
CA ALA A 32 -15.42 -4.66 1.51
C ALA A 32 -15.08 -3.25 1.02
N ALA A 33 -15.46 -2.23 1.78
CA ALA A 33 -15.22 -0.84 1.39
C ALA A 33 -13.73 -0.68 1.06
N ALA A 34 -13.47 -0.18 -0.15
CA ALA A 34 -12.14 0.09 -0.65
C ALA A 34 -11.35 0.91 0.39
N LYS A 35 -10.15 0.44 0.76
CA LYS A 35 -9.46 0.97 1.94
C LYS A 35 -7.99 1.24 1.64
N VAL A 36 -7.63 2.51 1.77
CA VAL A 36 -6.22 2.92 1.79
C VAL A 36 -5.59 2.54 3.13
N ILE A 37 -4.49 1.81 3.06
CA ILE A 37 -3.68 1.40 4.20
C ILE A 37 -2.68 2.52 4.51
N THR A 38 -2.79 3.13 5.69
CA THR A 38 -1.88 4.20 6.15
C THR A 38 -1.02 3.79 7.35
N ARG A 39 -1.31 2.63 7.95
CA ARG A 39 -0.61 2.06 9.12
C ARG A 39 -0.58 0.53 9.03
N LEU A 40 0.45 -0.06 9.62
CA LEU A 40 0.53 -1.50 9.88
C LEU A 40 -0.44 -1.89 11.01
N PRO A 41 -1.06 -3.08 10.95
CA PRO A 41 -2.01 -3.54 11.96
C PRO A 41 -1.30 -4.11 13.20
N THR A 42 -0.53 -3.28 13.92
CA THR A 42 0.19 -3.68 15.12
C THR A 42 0.27 -2.57 16.16
N ALA A 43 0.32 -2.96 17.44
CA ALA A 43 0.66 -2.09 18.56
C ALA A 43 2.15 -2.15 18.95
N ASP A 44 2.91 -3.09 18.35
CA ASP A 44 4.34 -3.21 18.60
C ASP A 44 5.10 -2.04 17.99
N LYS A 45 6.24 -1.69 18.59
CA LYS A 45 7.19 -0.70 18.06
C LYS A 45 7.86 -1.22 16.78
N VAL A 46 7.09 -1.26 15.70
CA VAL A 46 7.49 -1.65 14.36
C VAL A 46 7.03 -0.57 13.41
N VAL A 47 7.89 -0.19 12.46
CA VAL A 47 7.54 0.77 11.40
C VAL A 47 8.02 0.25 10.05
N ALA A 48 7.34 0.64 8.98
CA ALA A 48 7.79 0.41 7.62
C ALA A 48 8.46 1.68 7.07
N LEU A 49 9.69 1.55 6.57
CA LEU A 49 10.35 2.60 5.79
C LEU A 49 9.95 2.42 4.33
N THR A 50 9.27 3.43 3.77
CA THR A 50 8.86 3.41 2.37
C THR A 50 9.40 4.61 1.62
N PHE A 51 9.78 4.41 0.36
CA PHE A 51 10.38 5.43 -0.48
C PHE A 51 9.67 5.51 -1.82
N ASP A 52 9.34 6.70 -2.28
CA ASP A 52 8.81 6.91 -3.62
C ASP A 52 9.98 7.22 -4.57
N ALA A 53 10.11 6.40 -5.61
CA ALA A 53 11.05 6.55 -6.71
C ALA A 53 10.31 7.07 -7.94
N CYS A 54 10.01 8.36 -7.92
CA CYS A 54 9.20 9.02 -8.94
C CYS A 54 10.04 9.47 -10.14
N GLU A 55 9.62 9.09 -11.34
CA GLU A 55 10.04 9.73 -12.57
C GLU A 55 8.83 10.09 -13.44
N SER A 56 8.81 11.33 -13.94
CA SER A 56 7.78 11.83 -14.87
C SER A 56 8.42 12.22 -16.21
N ARG A 57 8.47 13.50 -16.56
CA ARG A 57 9.07 13.99 -17.81
C ARG A 57 10.59 14.17 -17.74
N THR A 58 11.10 14.41 -16.54
CA THR A 58 12.54 14.59 -16.30
C THR A 58 13.08 13.29 -15.70
N PRO A 59 14.16 12.70 -16.29
CA PRO A 59 14.82 11.54 -15.72
C PRO A 59 15.19 11.74 -14.26
N ALA A 60 15.04 10.70 -13.47
CA ALA A 60 15.45 10.68 -12.08
C ALA A 60 16.26 9.41 -11.82
N PHE A 61 17.21 9.50 -10.89
CA PHE A 61 18.15 8.43 -10.61
C PHE A 61 18.09 8.02 -9.16
N LEU A 62 18.40 6.75 -8.90
CA LEU A 62 18.45 6.20 -7.55
C LEU A 62 19.42 7.00 -6.69
N ASP A 63 18.95 7.42 -5.51
CA ASP A 63 19.81 8.01 -4.50
C ASP A 63 20.63 6.91 -3.80
N HIS A 64 21.89 6.81 -4.19
CA HIS A 64 22.85 5.86 -3.63
C HIS A 64 23.21 6.16 -2.16
N GLY A 65 23.13 7.43 -1.72
CA GLY A 65 23.35 7.76 -0.32
C GLY A 65 22.29 7.14 0.60
N ILE A 66 21.05 7.01 0.13
CA ILE A 66 19.96 6.34 0.84
C ILE A 66 20.07 4.82 0.71
N SER A 67 20.13 4.31 -0.53
CA SER A 67 20.07 2.87 -0.78
C SER A 67 21.30 2.14 -0.21
N ASP A 68 22.50 2.67 -0.38
CA ASP A 68 23.72 2.03 0.13
C ASP A 68 23.73 2.01 1.67
N PHE A 69 23.24 3.07 2.32
CA PHE A 69 23.11 3.11 3.78
C PHE A 69 22.16 2.01 4.28
N LEU A 70 20.98 1.88 3.68
CA LEU A 70 19.98 0.89 4.09
C LEU A 70 20.49 -0.54 3.85
N VAL A 71 21.14 -0.79 2.71
CA VAL A 71 21.72 -2.10 2.37
C VAL A 71 22.87 -2.45 3.32
N ALA A 72 23.80 -1.53 3.57
CA ALA A 72 24.95 -1.77 4.45
C ALA A 72 24.53 -2.12 5.89
N HIS A 73 23.38 -1.60 6.34
CA HIS A 73 22.84 -1.86 7.68
C HIS A 73 21.72 -2.91 7.69
N GLN A 74 21.45 -3.56 6.54
CA GLN A 74 20.38 -4.55 6.35
C GLN A 74 19.02 -4.09 6.90
N ILE A 75 18.69 -2.81 6.72
CA ILE A 75 17.43 -2.24 7.19
C ILE A 75 16.34 -2.59 6.18
N PRO A 76 15.25 -3.29 6.56
CA PRO A 76 14.15 -3.55 5.65
C PRO A 76 13.46 -2.28 5.14
N PHE A 77 13.19 -2.20 3.84
CA PHE A 77 12.49 -1.07 3.22
C PHE A 77 11.73 -1.47 1.96
N THR A 78 10.73 -0.65 1.61
CA THR A 78 9.92 -0.80 0.41
C THR A 78 10.09 0.43 -0.49
N ILE A 79 10.23 0.23 -1.79
CA ILE A 79 10.28 1.32 -2.78
C ILE A 79 9.03 1.25 -3.66
N PHE A 80 8.25 2.32 -3.71
CA PHE A 80 7.20 2.51 -4.70
C PHE A 80 7.82 3.17 -5.93
N VAL A 81 7.92 2.41 -7.03
CA VAL A 81 8.70 2.78 -8.21
C VAL A 81 7.79 3.13 -9.37
N SER A 82 8.01 4.28 -10.02
CA SER A 82 7.31 4.57 -11.27
C SER A 82 7.91 3.76 -12.42
N GLY A 83 7.08 3.36 -13.39
CA GLY A 83 7.57 2.53 -14.50
C GLY A 83 8.66 3.21 -15.33
N ARG A 84 8.62 4.54 -15.49
CA ARG A 84 9.71 5.31 -16.10
C ARG A 84 11.02 5.21 -15.31
N PHE A 85 10.94 5.38 -13.99
CA PHE A 85 12.11 5.24 -13.12
C PHE A 85 12.69 3.82 -13.23
N ALA A 86 11.81 2.81 -13.28
CA ALA A 86 12.22 1.42 -13.43
C ALA A 86 12.98 1.15 -14.73
N ARG A 87 12.56 1.76 -15.84
CA ARG A 87 13.26 1.63 -17.13
C ARG A 87 14.65 2.27 -17.10
N HIS A 88 14.80 3.44 -16.50
CA HIS A 88 16.11 4.11 -16.42
C HIS A 88 17.06 3.49 -15.39
N ASN A 89 16.54 2.98 -14.27
CA ASN A 89 17.34 2.49 -13.14
C ASN A 89 17.29 0.96 -13.00
N GLY A 90 16.93 0.24 -14.09
CA GLY A 90 16.62 -1.19 -14.05
C GLY A 90 17.73 -2.06 -13.46
N ALA A 91 19.00 -1.79 -13.77
CA ALA A 91 20.12 -2.54 -13.21
C ALA A 91 20.25 -2.38 -11.68
N ALA A 92 20.08 -1.15 -11.17
CA ALA A 92 20.15 -0.87 -9.74
C ALA A 92 18.96 -1.49 -9.00
N LEU A 93 17.75 -1.39 -9.56
CA LEU A 93 16.56 -2.04 -9.01
C LEU A 93 16.65 -3.56 -9.06
N ALA A 94 17.26 -4.14 -10.10
CA ALA A 94 17.50 -5.57 -10.18
C ALA A 94 18.48 -6.06 -9.10
N ALA A 95 19.50 -5.26 -8.78
CA ALA A 95 20.41 -5.56 -7.68
C ALA A 95 19.68 -5.49 -6.32
N LEU A 96 18.89 -4.44 -6.10
CA LEU A 96 18.10 -4.27 -4.87
C LEU A 96 17.03 -5.35 -4.70
N GLY A 97 16.31 -5.72 -5.77
CA GLY A 97 15.23 -6.70 -5.74
C GLY A 97 15.68 -8.14 -5.44
N LYS A 98 17.00 -8.42 -5.51
CA LYS A 98 17.57 -9.71 -5.07
C LYS A 98 17.74 -9.81 -3.56
N LEU A 99 17.64 -8.70 -2.84
CA LEU A 99 17.77 -8.65 -1.39
C LEU A 99 16.42 -8.98 -0.74
N ASP A 100 16.41 -9.94 0.16
CA ASP A 100 15.24 -10.48 0.85
C ASP A 100 14.59 -9.51 1.85
N PHE A 101 15.28 -8.42 2.18
CA PHE A 101 14.78 -7.31 3.00
C PHE A 101 14.36 -6.07 2.18
N VAL A 102 14.41 -6.13 0.84
CA VAL A 102 13.93 -5.06 -0.04
C VAL A 102 12.68 -5.47 -0.78
N GLU A 103 11.75 -4.54 -0.94
CA GLU A 103 10.51 -4.72 -1.70
C GLU A 103 10.34 -3.61 -2.73
N LEU A 104 9.89 -3.96 -3.93
CA LEU A 104 9.63 -3.03 -5.02
C LEU A 104 8.14 -3.11 -5.37
N GLU A 105 7.47 -1.97 -5.38
CA GLU A 105 6.02 -1.86 -5.52
C GLU A 105 5.64 -0.78 -6.54
N ASN A 106 4.37 -0.80 -6.96
CA ASN A 106 3.93 -0.02 -8.10
C ASN A 106 3.60 1.43 -7.73
N HIS A 107 4.16 2.38 -8.49
CA HIS A 107 3.88 3.82 -8.34
C HIS A 107 3.46 4.50 -9.66
N SER A 108 2.67 3.78 -10.47
CA SER A 108 2.20 4.16 -11.82
C SER A 108 3.31 4.27 -12.87
N MET A 109 2.95 4.29 -14.14
CA MET A 109 3.93 4.30 -15.22
C MET A 109 4.57 5.69 -15.36
N ASN A 110 3.74 6.71 -15.49
CA ASN A 110 4.13 8.07 -15.87
C ASN A 110 4.11 9.07 -14.70
N HIS A 111 3.72 8.64 -13.49
CA HIS A 111 3.65 9.47 -12.29
C HIS A 111 2.79 10.75 -12.51
N PHE A 112 1.57 10.56 -13.01
CA PHE A 112 0.58 11.64 -13.07
C PHE A 112 0.11 11.99 -11.67
N ASN A 113 0.39 13.21 -11.19
CA ASN A 113 -0.04 13.64 -9.85
C ASN A 113 -1.55 13.57 -9.62
N HIS A 114 -2.36 13.54 -10.68
CA HIS A 114 -3.82 13.51 -10.61
C HIS A 114 -4.39 12.32 -11.37
N MET A 115 -4.07 11.10 -10.92
CA MET A 115 -4.60 9.88 -11.54
C MET A 115 -6.11 9.77 -11.42
N GLU A 116 -6.73 10.39 -10.40
CA GLU A 116 -8.18 10.47 -10.24
C GLU A 116 -8.88 11.24 -11.35
N ARG A 117 -8.13 11.96 -12.20
CA ARG A 117 -8.66 12.66 -13.39
C ARG A 117 -8.54 11.84 -14.67
N LEU A 118 -7.87 10.68 -14.61
CA LEU A 118 -7.72 9.80 -15.76
C LEU A 118 -8.99 8.94 -15.95
N PRO A 119 -9.32 8.57 -17.20
CA PRO A 119 -10.28 7.51 -17.46
C PRO A 119 -9.82 6.18 -16.85
N ASP A 120 -10.76 5.32 -16.43
CA ASP A 120 -10.44 4.03 -15.77
C ASP A 120 -9.47 3.17 -16.59
N GLN A 121 -9.64 3.17 -17.92
CA GLN A 121 -8.76 2.42 -18.81
C GLN A 121 -7.32 2.94 -18.80
N ALA A 122 -7.14 4.27 -18.71
CA ALA A 122 -5.82 4.87 -18.59
C ALA A 122 -5.19 4.55 -17.23
N ILE A 123 -5.96 4.52 -16.14
CA ILE A 123 -5.47 4.06 -14.83
C ILE A 123 -4.99 2.60 -14.94
N ARG A 124 -5.78 1.70 -15.56
CA ARG A 124 -5.38 0.29 -15.75
C ARG A 124 -4.09 0.15 -16.58
N GLN A 125 -3.92 0.98 -17.60
CA GLN A 125 -2.69 1.02 -18.39
C GLN A 125 -1.49 1.50 -17.56
N GLU A 126 -1.65 2.58 -16.79
CA GLU A 126 -0.60 3.07 -15.87
C GLU A 126 -0.13 1.98 -14.90
N LEU A 127 -1.06 1.18 -14.38
CA LEU A 127 -0.76 0.09 -13.45
C LEU A 127 -0.01 -1.04 -14.17
N ALA A 128 -0.57 -1.54 -15.28
CA ALA A 128 -0.04 -2.71 -15.98
C ALA A 128 1.34 -2.45 -16.61
N GLU A 129 1.56 -1.26 -17.20
CA GLU A 129 2.85 -0.91 -17.80
C GLU A 129 3.95 -0.72 -16.75
N ALA A 130 3.62 -0.14 -15.60
CA ALA A 130 4.56 0.00 -14.50
C ALA A 130 4.94 -1.36 -13.91
N ASP A 131 3.96 -2.24 -13.72
CA ASP A 131 4.19 -3.58 -13.19
C ASP A 131 5.02 -4.44 -14.15
N ALA A 132 4.77 -4.34 -15.47
CA ALA A 132 5.62 -4.99 -16.47
C ALA A 132 7.07 -4.49 -16.40
N ALA A 133 7.30 -3.19 -16.23
CA ALA A 133 8.64 -2.63 -16.08
C ALA A 133 9.32 -3.11 -14.78
N LEU A 134 8.58 -3.19 -13.68
CA LEU A 134 9.08 -3.69 -12.40
C LEU A 134 9.37 -5.20 -12.44
N PHE A 135 8.55 -5.98 -13.13
CA PHE A 135 8.76 -7.40 -13.34
C PHE A 135 10.05 -7.65 -14.14
N GLN A 136 10.33 -6.86 -15.16
CA GLN A 136 11.60 -6.96 -15.90
C GLN A 136 12.82 -6.65 -15.03
N ALA A 137 12.70 -5.72 -14.09
CA ALA A 137 13.79 -5.39 -13.17
C ALA A 137 13.97 -6.43 -12.06
N SER A 138 12.87 -6.94 -11.48
CA SER A 138 12.91 -7.69 -10.21
C SER A 138 12.50 -9.16 -10.30
N GLY A 139 11.89 -9.58 -11.42
CA GLY A 139 11.28 -10.91 -11.58
C GLY A 139 10.03 -11.12 -10.74
N ARG A 140 9.46 -10.06 -10.14
CA ARG A 140 8.31 -10.12 -9.23
C ARG A 140 7.24 -9.12 -9.65
N HIS A 141 5.98 -9.53 -9.53
CA HIS A 141 4.84 -8.63 -9.67
C HIS A 141 4.59 -7.88 -8.36
N SER A 142 4.13 -6.63 -8.49
CA SER A 142 3.84 -5.76 -7.37
C SER A 142 2.52 -6.18 -6.70
N ARG A 143 2.44 -6.04 -5.38
CA ARG A 143 1.24 -6.34 -4.57
C ARG A 143 0.57 -5.07 -4.06
N TYR A 144 1.38 -4.03 -3.86
CA TYR A 144 0.97 -2.75 -3.33
C TYR A 144 1.06 -1.69 -4.41
N PHE A 145 0.17 -0.70 -4.30
CA PHE A 145 0.19 0.49 -5.13
C PHE A 145 0.13 1.73 -4.25
N ARG A 146 0.83 2.78 -4.67
CA ARG A 146 0.71 4.12 -4.07
C ARG A 146 0.36 5.13 -5.14
N PHE A 147 -0.70 5.91 -4.91
CA PHE A 147 -1.04 6.99 -5.84
C PHE A 147 0.04 8.06 -5.85
N PRO A 148 0.50 8.53 -7.03
CA PRO A 148 1.33 9.71 -7.15
C PRO A 148 0.70 10.90 -6.42
N ALA A 149 1.53 11.64 -5.66
CA ALA A 149 1.11 12.76 -4.81
C ALA A 149 0.04 12.42 -3.75
N GLY A 150 -0.35 11.15 -3.59
CA GLY A 150 -1.42 10.73 -2.70
C GLY A 150 -2.82 11.16 -3.14
N ASN A 151 -3.01 11.62 -4.39
CA ASN A 151 -4.29 12.05 -4.91
C ASN A 151 -5.09 10.87 -5.47
N TYR A 152 -6.30 10.67 -4.94
CA TYR A 152 -7.24 9.65 -5.38
C TYR A 152 -8.68 10.06 -5.04
N ASP A 153 -9.65 9.45 -5.70
CA ASP A 153 -11.05 9.44 -5.29
C ASP A 153 -11.54 7.99 -5.13
N ALA A 154 -12.80 7.81 -4.73
CA ALA A 154 -13.38 6.48 -4.56
C ALA A 154 -13.38 5.65 -5.85
N ARG A 155 -13.52 6.29 -7.02
CA ARG A 155 -13.53 5.62 -8.33
C ARG A 155 -12.13 5.13 -8.66
N SER A 156 -11.13 5.99 -8.61
CA SER A 156 -9.75 5.61 -8.94
C SER A 156 -9.21 4.56 -7.97
N LEU A 157 -9.55 4.66 -6.68
CA LEU A 157 -9.23 3.63 -5.70
C LEU A 157 -9.84 2.27 -6.06
N ALA A 158 -11.12 2.23 -6.40
CA ALA A 158 -11.78 0.99 -6.82
C ALA A 158 -11.16 0.39 -8.08
N VAL A 159 -10.76 1.22 -9.06
CA VAL A 159 -10.09 0.74 -10.28
C VAL A 159 -8.75 0.08 -9.96
N VAL A 160 -7.97 0.65 -9.03
CA VAL A 160 -6.69 0.09 -8.60
C VAL A 160 -6.88 -1.24 -7.85
N GLU A 161 -7.86 -1.31 -6.94
CA GLU A 161 -8.15 -2.54 -6.20
C GLU A 161 -8.71 -3.65 -7.10
N GLN A 162 -9.55 -3.31 -8.09
CA GLN A 162 -10.02 -4.25 -9.13
C GLN A 162 -8.88 -4.79 -10.00
N ALA A 163 -7.78 -4.05 -10.14
CA ALA A 163 -6.57 -4.51 -10.80
C ALA A 163 -5.70 -5.41 -9.91
N GLY A 164 -6.13 -5.71 -8.67
CA GLY A 164 -5.48 -6.65 -7.76
C GLY A 164 -4.51 -6.03 -6.76
N TYR A 165 -4.35 -4.70 -6.76
CA TYR A 165 -3.43 -4.01 -5.85
C TYR A 165 -4.10 -3.63 -4.53
N LYS A 166 -3.32 -3.65 -3.46
CA LYS A 166 -3.68 -2.96 -2.20
C LYS A 166 -3.09 -1.57 -2.19
N VAL A 167 -3.90 -0.56 -1.90
CA VAL A 167 -3.42 0.81 -1.88
C VAL A 167 -2.78 1.15 -0.54
N VAL A 168 -1.49 1.48 -0.56
CA VAL A 168 -0.69 1.80 0.63
C VAL A 168 -0.18 3.24 0.55
N HIS A 169 -0.63 4.08 1.47
CA HIS A 169 -0.13 5.43 1.66
C HIS A 169 0.82 5.45 2.87
N TRP A 170 0.77 6.51 3.68
CA TRP A 170 1.68 6.75 4.79
C TRP A 170 0.91 7.33 5.98
N SER A 171 1.51 7.27 7.16
CA SER A 171 0.86 7.73 8.39
C SER A 171 0.86 9.24 8.55
N PHE A 172 1.93 9.90 8.10
CA PHE A 172 2.07 11.36 8.04
C PHE A 172 3.13 11.73 6.98
N ALA A 173 3.02 12.92 6.38
CA ALA A 173 4.01 13.39 5.41
C ALA A 173 5.33 13.74 6.11
N SER A 174 6.45 13.22 5.62
CA SER A 174 7.79 13.56 6.15
C SER A 174 8.20 15.00 5.81
N GLY A 175 7.71 15.53 4.69
CA GLY A 175 8.06 16.86 4.18
C GLY A 175 9.36 16.89 3.36
N ASP A 176 10.00 15.74 3.13
CA ASP A 176 11.29 15.66 2.44
C ASP A 176 11.36 16.24 1.01
N PRO A 177 10.26 16.42 0.24
CA PRO A 177 10.32 17.11 -1.05
C PRO A 177 10.55 18.61 -0.95
N GLY A 178 10.33 19.19 0.25
CA GLY A 178 10.49 20.62 0.50
C GLY A 178 11.96 21.02 0.47
N ARG A 179 12.36 21.85 -0.50
CA ARG A 179 13.76 22.29 -0.67
C ARG A 179 14.34 23.02 0.56
N SER A 180 13.50 23.63 1.39
CA SER A 180 13.90 24.32 2.62
C SER A 180 14.02 23.39 3.83
N VAL A 181 13.59 22.13 3.73
CA VAL A 181 13.64 21.17 4.84
C VAL A 181 15.09 20.76 5.06
N THR A 182 15.63 21.09 6.24
CA THR A 182 16.99 20.69 6.63
C THR A 182 17.01 19.25 7.14
N PRO A 183 18.17 18.57 7.11
CA PRO A 183 18.27 17.21 7.67
C PRO A 183 17.90 17.14 9.15
N ALA A 184 18.24 18.17 9.93
CA ALA A 184 17.90 18.25 11.35
C ALA A 184 16.38 18.37 11.56
N HIS A 185 15.72 19.27 10.81
CA HIS A 185 14.27 19.45 10.88
C HIS A 185 13.53 18.17 10.47
N LEU A 186 13.95 17.54 9.37
CA LEU A 186 13.38 16.27 8.91
C LEU A 186 13.50 15.18 9.98
N THR A 187 14.68 15.08 10.61
CA THR A 187 14.94 14.10 11.68
C THR A 187 14.04 14.36 12.89
N GLU A 188 13.99 15.59 13.38
CA GLU A 188 13.16 15.98 14.52
C GLU A 188 11.68 15.72 14.26
N TRP A 189 11.17 16.15 13.10
CA TRP A 189 9.78 15.99 12.69
C TRP A 189 9.37 14.51 12.65
N VAL A 190 10.15 13.68 11.95
CA VAL A 190 9.84 12.24 11.83
C VAL A 190 9.87 11.59 13.20
N LEU A 191 10.87 11.88 14.02
CA LEU A 191 10.98 11.30 15.36
C LEU A 191 9.88 11.78 16.30
N LEU A 192 9.40 13.01 16.17
CA LEU A 192 8.28 13.54 16.95
C LEU A 192 6.96 12.86 16.60
N LYS A 193 6.75 12.55 15.31
CA LYS A 193 5.48 12.00 14.81
C LYS A 193 5.39 10.48 14.88
N THR A 194 6.53 9.78 14.84
CA THR A 194 6.56 8.31 14.73
C THR A 194 5.87 7.62 15.92
N ARG A 195 4.96 6.69 15.60
CA ARG A 195 4.20 5.83 16.50
C ARG A 195 4.27 4.36 16.05
N PRO A 196 4.02 3.39 16.96
CA PRO A 196 3.88 1.98 16.61
C PRO A 196 2.98 1.74 15.39
N GLY A 197 3.46 0.96 14.43
CA GLY A 197 2.75 0.62 13.20
C GLY A 197 2.77 1.72 12.12
N ASP A 198 3.56 2.78 12.25
CA ASP A 198 3.62 3.81 11.20
C ASP A 198 4.26 3.28 9.91
N ILE A 199 3.71 3.74 8.78
CA ILE A 199 4.30 3.63 7.45
C ILE A 199 4.90 5.01 7.14
N LEU A 200 6.23 5.08 7.14
CA LEU A 200 7.00 6.30 6.93
C LEU A 200 7.27 6.49 5.43
N ILE A 201 7.09 7.71 4.92
CA ILE A 201 7.27 8.08 3.52
C ILE A 201 8.49 8.98 3.34
N PHE A 202 9.33 8.67 2.37
CA PHE A 202 10.43 9.52 1.88
C PHE A 202 10.55 9.36 0.36
N HIS A 203 11.55 10.01 -0.25
CA HIS A 203 11.86 9.89 -1.67
C HIS A 203 13.31 9.43 -1.88
N ILE A 204 13.53 8.58 -2.89
CA ILE A 204 14.84 7.96 -3.21
C ILE A 204 15.30 8.25 -4.65
N ASN A 205 14.89 9.39 -5.19
CA ASN A 205 15.04 9.79 -6.58
C ASN A 205 15.62 11.21 -6.75
N GLY A 206 16.30 11.71 -5.73
CA GLY A 206 16.82 13.10 -5.69
C GLY A 206 15.76 14.18 -5.39
N ARG A 207 14.50 13.81 -5.08
CA ARG A 207 13.50 14.76 -4.59
C ARG A 207 13.48 14.90 -3.07
N GLY A 208 13.97 13.89 -2.34
CA GLY A 208 14.15 13.96 -0.89
C GLY A 208 15.44 14.68 -0.52
N TRP A 209 15.49 16.00 -0.74
CA TRP A 209 16.73 16.80 -0.73
C TRP A 209 17.62 16.62 0.51
N SER A 210 17.00 16.31 1.65
CA SER A 210 17.67 16.12 2.94
C SER A 210 17.64 14.68 3.45
N THR A 211 16.99 13.75 2.75
CA THR A 211 16.70 12.40 3.22
C THR A 211 17.98 11.59 3.43
N ALA A 212 18.89 11.57 2.46
CA ALA A 212 20.18 10.85 2.59
C ALA A 212 20.97 11.26 3.84
N ARG A 213 20.92 12.54 4.21
CA ARG A 213 21.64 13.09 5.38
C ARG A 213 20.89 12.88 6.70
N ALA A 214 19.57 12.86 6.69
CA ALA A 214 18.73 12.68 7.88
C ALA A 214 18.56 11.21 8.27
N LEU A 215 18.49 10.32 7.27
CA LEU A 215 18.10 8.93 7.44
C LEU A 215 18.96 8.16 8.47
N PRO A 216 20.30 8.30 8.52
CA PRO A 216 21.09 7.62 9.54
C PRO A 216 20.70 8.02 10.97
N GLY A 217 20.43 9.31 11.20
CA GLY A 217 20.00 9.84 12.50
C GLY A 217 18.60 9.34 12.88
N ILE A 218 17.68 9.32 11.93
CA ILE A 218 16.31 8.79 12.10
C ILE A 218 16.37 7.30 12.49
N VAL A 219 17.08 6.48 11.70
CA VAL A 219 17.17 5.04 11.90
C VAL A 219 17.77 4.72 13.27
N ALA A 220 18.91 5.33 13.59
CA ALA A 220 19.59 5.09 14.86
C ALA A 220 18.73 5.53 16.07
N ALA A 221 18.03 6.65 15.97
CA ALA A 221 17.17 7.13 17.05
C ALA A 221 15.92 6.25 17.25
N LEU A 222 15.31 5.76 16.17
CA LEU A 222 14.18 4.83 16.26
C LEU A 222 14.60 3.49 16.88
N GLN A 223 15.76 2.95 16.49
CA GLN A 223 16.32 1.73 17.10
C GLN A 223 16.57 1.92 18.59
N ARG A 224 17.18 3.03 19.02
CA ARG A 224 17.37 3.36 20.44
C ARG A 224 16.05 3.46 21.23
N ARG A 225 14.96 3.85 20.57
CA ARG A 225 13.61 3.89 21.16
C ARG A 225 12.90 2.53 21.18
N GLY A 226 13.57 1.48 20.70
CA GLY A 226 13.08 0.10 20.64
C GLY A 226 12.24 -0.22 19.40
N TYR A 227 12.32 0.59 18.35
CA TYR A 227 11.63 0.28 17.09
C TYR A 227 12.41 -0.73 16.24
N ARG A 228 11.67 -1.60 15.57
CA ARG A 228 12.15 -2.46 14.49
C ARG A 228 11.61 -1.99 13.14
N PHE A 229 12.33 -2.29 12.08
CA PHE A 229 11.91 -2.01 10.70
C PHE A 229 11.38 -3.28 10.05
N THR A 230 10.37 -3.14 9.20
CA THR A 230 9.75 -4.25 8.46
C THR A 230 9.41 -3.84 7.04
N ARG A 231 9.28 -4.84 6.16
CA ARG A 231 8.61 -4.71 4.87
C ARG A 231 7.09 -4.76 5.02
N LEU A 232 6.38 -4.27 4.01
CA LEU A 232 4.92 -4.25 4.02
C LEU A 232 4.35 -5.67 3.97
N ASP A 233 4.86 -6.54 3.10
CA ASP A 233 4.38 -7.92 2.93
C ASP A 233 4.55 -8.86 4.14
N ARG A 234 5.29 -8.43 5.17
CA ARG A 234 5.41 -9.17 6.43
C ARG A 234 4.28 -8.88 7.40
N MET A 235 3.55 -7.79 7.19
CA MET A 235 2.56 -7.25 8.12
C MET A 235 1.21 -7.00 7.45
N LEU A 236 1.19 -6.88 6.12
CA LEU A 236 0.02 -6.68 5.31
C LEU A 236 -0.21 -7.94 4.46
N PRO A 237 -1.47 -8.27 4.17
CA PRO A 237 -1.79 -9.39 3.31
C PRO A 237 -1.30 -9.15 1.88
#